data_AF-A0A2P4QJV8-F1
#
_entry.id   AF-A0A2P4QJV8-F1
#
_cell.length_a   1.000
_cell.length_b   1.000
_cell.length_c   1.000
_cell.angle_alpha   90.00
_cell.angle_beta   90.00
_cell.angle_gamma   90.00
#
_symmetry.space_group_name_H-M   'P 1'
#
loop_
_entity.id
_entity.type
_entity.pdbx_description
1 polymer ?
#
loop_
_entity_poly.entity_id
_entity_poly.type
_entity_poly.pdbx_seq_one_letter_code
_entity_poly.pdbx_strand_id
1 'polypeptide(L)'
;MDEKPKKLWKYDDNYQYHVTIPTIDSTIESENVDERVVYIGDLEKRKQAYGICGECKEPGTGYNWCQSCNAKRFNDNFKNWTSGNKVIDEFIQQSQLNAVYYKKYLEWIPFEKFQNITYIAEGGFG
;
A
#
# COMPACT_ATOMS: atom_id res chain seq x y z
N MET A 1 -25.22 -14.08 13.53
CA MET A 1 -23.82 -14.54 13.58
C MET A 1 -23.26 -14.27 12.20
N ASP A 2 -22.73 -13.07 11.98
CA ASP A 2 -22.33 -12.64 10.64
C ASP A 2 -21.07 -13.42 10.25
N GLU A 3 -21.20 -14.31 9.26
CA GLU A 3 -20.07 -15.03 8.69
C GLU A 3 -19.04 -14.00 8.20
N LYS A 4 -17.84 -14.04 8.78
CA LYS A 4 -16.71 -13.27 8.25
C LYS A 4 -16.56 -13.64 6.76
N PRO A 5 -16.61 -12.67 5.83
CA PRO A 5 -16.53 -12.98 4.43
C PRO A 5 -15.22 -13.72 4.13
N LYS A 6 -15.34 -14.91 3.54
CA LYS A 6 -14.19 -15.73 3.13
C LYS A 6 -13.27 -14.88 2.24
N LYS A 7 -12.01 -14.72 2.65
CA LYS A 7 -11.00 -13.99 1.87
C LYS A 7 -10.69 -14.80 0.61
N LEU A 8 -10.92 -14.22 -0.57
CA LEU A 8 -10.72 -14.86 -1.88
C LEU A 8 -9.45 -14.34 -2.57
N TRP A 9 -8.37 -14.20 -1.81
CA TRP A 9 -7.08 -13.79 -2.35
C TRP A 9 -6.55 -14.84 -3.30
N LYS A 10 -5.97 -14.39 -4.41
CA LYS A 10 -5.26 -15.23 -5.36
C LYS A 10 -3.77 -14.95 -5.29
N TYR A 11 -2.99 -15.99 -5.56
CA TYR A 11 -1.55 -15.91 -5.72
C TYR A 11 -1.20 -16.51 -7.06
N ASP A 12 -0.61 -15.69 -7.90
CA ASP A 12 -0.10 -16.09 -9.20
C ASP A 12 1.20 -15.33 -9.40
N ASP A 13 2.31 -16.05 -9.30
CA ASP A 13 3.68 -15.51 -9.35
C ASP A 13 4.04 -14.96 -10.75
N ASN A 14 3.14 -15.11 -11.74
CA ASN A 14 3.29 -14.49 -13.05
C ASN A 14 2.99 -12.99 -13.03
N TYR A 15 2.34 -12.46 -11.98
CA TYR A 15 2.04 -11.03 -11.88
C TYR A 15 2.98 -10.31 -10.91
N GLN A 16 3.04 -8.98 -11.06
CA GLN A 16 3.68 -8.12 -10.06
C GLN A 16 2.97 -8.21 -8.70
N TYR A 17 3.68 -7.84 -7.62
CA TYR A 17 3.12 -7.91 -6.26
C TYR A 17 1.97 -6.93 -5.99
N HIS A 18 1.85 -5.90 -6.81
CA HIS A 18 0.84 -4.85 -6.69
C HIS A 18 0.60 -4.16 -8.03
N VAL A 19 -0.49 -3.41 -8.10
CA VAL A 19 -0.84 -2.64 -9.30
C VAL A 19 0.17 -1.54 -9.60
N THR A 20 0.30 -1.21 -10.87
CA THR A 20 0.98 -0.01 -11.37
C THR A 20 -0.04 1.11 -11.53
N ILE A 21 0.30 2.28 -11.00
CA ILE A 21 -0.47 3.51 -11.20
C ILE A 21 0.09 4.18 -12.47
N PRO A 22 -0.72 4.39 -13.53
CA PRO A 22 -0.26 5.10 -14.70
C PRO A 22 0.22 6.50 -14.32
N THR A 23 1.46 6.82 -14.65
CA THR A 23 1.96 8.19 -14.69
C THR A 23 1.65 8.80 -16.05
N ILE A 24 1.51 10.13 -16.12
CA ILE A 24 1.20 10.85 -17.37
C ILE A 24 2.21 10.53 -18.48
N ASP A 25 3.47 10.21 -18.13
CA ASP A 25 4.52 9.86 -19.09
C ASP A 25 4.46 8.39 -19.56
N SER A 26 3.78 7.51 -18.83
CA SER A 26 3.71 6.07 -19.16
C SER A 26 2.65 5.71 -20.20
N THR A 27 1.90 6.67 -20.73
CA THR A 27 1.04 6.51 -21.92
C THR A 27 1.79 6.71 -23.24
N ILE A 28 3.06 7.13 -23.20
CA ILE A 28 3.90 7.32 -24.38
C ILE A 28 4.72 6.03 -24.62
N GLU A 29 4.15 5.18 -25.47
CA GLU A 29 4.78 4.09 -26.26
C GLU A 29 5.84 3.20 -25.59
N SER A 30 5.42 1.99 -25.21
CA SER A 30 6.30 0.81 -25.15
C SER A 30 5.63 -0.31 -25.92
N GLU A 31 6.18 -0.67 -27.08
CA GLU A 31 5.70 -1.76 -27.96
C GLU A 31 5.84 -3.16 -27.33
N ASN A 32 6.42 -3.28 -26.13
CA ASN A 32 6.41 -4.51 -25.33
C ASN A 32 5.60 -4.27 -24.05
N VAL A 33 4.32 -4.63 -24.08
CA VAL A 33 3.48 -4.68 -22.87
C VAL A 33 3.92 -5.92 -22.10
N ASP A 34 4.72 -5.73 -21.06
CA ASP A 34 5.02 -6.81 -20.12
C ASP A 34 3.69 -7.33 -19.53
N GLU A 35 3.29 -8.54 -19.93
CA GLU A 35 2.03 -9.17 -19.54
C GLU A 35 1.91 -9.31 -18.01
N ARG A 36 3.02 -9.23 -17.26
CA ARG A 36 3.06 -9.29 -15.80
C ARG A 36 2.58 -8.00 -15.13
N VAL A 37 2.55 -6.88 -15.84
CA VAL A 37 2.12 -5.57 -15.33
C VAL A 37 0.60 -5.55 -15.17
N VAL A 38 0.11 -5.19 -13.98
CA VAL A 38 -1.32 -5.03 -13.70
C VAL A 38 -1.58 -3.57 -13.39
N TYR A 39 -2.38 -2.87 -14.21
CA TYR A 39 -2.72 -1.47 -13.97
C TYR A 39 -3.86 -1.33 -12.96
N ILE A 40 -3.87 -0.23 -12.20
CA ILE A 40 -4.93 0.03 -11.21
C ILE A 40 -6.33 0.11 -11.86
N GLY A 41 -6.42 0.57 -13.11
CA GLY A 41 -7.67 0.64 -13.87
C GLY A 41 -8.15 -0.70 -14.46
N ASP A 42 -7.30 -1.73 -14.51
CA ASP A 42 -7.64 -3.02 -15.11
C ASP A 42 -8.29 -3.95 -14.07
N LEU A 43 -9.60 -3.84 -13.92
CA LEU A 43 -10.37 -4.55 -12.90
C LEU A 43 -10.35 -6.07 -13.08
N GLU A 44 -10.44 -6.56 -14.31
CA GLU A 44 -10.46 -7.99 -14.60
C GLU A 44 -9.08 -8.61 -14.34
N LYS A 45 -8.00 -7.95 -14.78
CA LYS A 45 -6.64 -8.44 -14.51
C LYS A 45 -6.30 -8.36 -13.03
N ARG A 46 -6.74 -7.32 -12.31
CA ARG A 46 -6.63 -7.26 -10.84
C ARG A 46 -7.35 -8.42 -10.16
N LYS A 47 -8.56 -8.76 -10.61
CA LYS A 47 -9.33 -9.89 -10.07
C LYS A 47 -8.68 -11.23 -10.37
N GLN A 48 -8.02 -11.36 -11.53
CA GLN A 48 -7.24 -12.53 -11.87
C GLN A 48 -5.98 -12.65 -11.00
N ALA A 49 -5.18 -11.59 -10.91
CA ALA A 49 -3.90 -11.57 -10.23
C ALA A 49 -4.02 -11.63 -8.69
N TYR A 50 -4.89 -10.80 -8.12
CA TYR A 50 -4.97 -10.58 -6.67
C TYR A 50 -6.22 -11.18 -6.04
N GLY A 51 -7.25 -11.50 -6.84
CA GLY A 51 -8.53 -11.97 -6.33
C GLY A 51 -9.42 -10.83 -5.82
N ILE A 52 -10.45 -11.19 -5.05
CA ILE A 52 -11.47 -10.26 -4.55
C ILE A 52 -11.27 -10.01 -3.05
N CYS A 53 -11.29 -8.73 -2.68
CA CYS A 53 -11.26 -8.32 -1.29
C CYS A 53 -12.53 -8.79 -0.56
N GLY A 54 -12.36 -9.50 0.55
CA GLY A 54 -13.49 -9.99 1.35
C GLY A 54 -14.37 -8.88 1.95
N GLU A 55 -13.81 -7.69 2.18
CA GLU A 55 -14.46 -6.59 2.91
C GLU A 55 -15.30 -5.69 2.01
N CYS A 56 -14.69 -5.15 0.94
CA CYS A 56 -15.38 -4.23 0.01
C CYS A 56 -15.88 -4.91 -1.27
N LYS A 57 -15.56 -6.19 -1.50
CA LYS A 57 -15.93 -6.95 -2.71
C LYS A 57 -15.31 -6.47 -4.03
N GLU A 58 -14.40 -5.51 -3.97
CA GLU A 58 -13.61 -5.05 -5.12
C GLU A 58 -12.35 -5.91 -5.37
N PRO A 59 -11.80 -5.91 -6.59
CA PRO A 59 -10.50 -6.54 -6.86
C PRO A 59 -9.39 -6.00 -5.97
N GLY A 60 -8.49 -6.88 -5.54
CA GLY A 60 -7.28 -6.47 -4.82
C GLY A 60 -6.42 -5.48 -5.63
N THR A 61 -5.55 -4.75 -4.93
CA THR A 61 -4.52 -3.91 -5.56
C THR A 61 -3.12 -4.48 -5.37
N GLY A 62 -3.00 -5.60 -4.66
CA GLY A 62 -1.77 -6.37 -4.48
C GLY A 62 -2.05 -7.63 -3.68
N TYR A 63 -1.04 -8.48 -3.48
CA TYR A 63 -1.24 -9.71 -2.72
C TYR A 63 -1.65 -9.42 -1.28
N ASN A 64 -2.80 -9.97 -0.89
CA ASN A 64 -3.46 -9.72 0.40
C ASN A 64 -3.69 -8.24 0.71
N TRP A 65 -3.72 -7.37 -0.31
CA TRP A 65 -3.82 -5.93 -0.13
C TRP A 65 -4.98 -5.35 -0.93
N CYS A 66 -5.78 -4.54 -0.24
CA CYS A 66 -6.82 -3.72 -0.85
C CYS A 66 -6.56 -2.28 -0.42
N GLN A 67 -6.14 -1.44 -1.37
CA GLN A 67 -5.81 -0.04 -1.12
C GLN A 67 -6.95 0.70 -0.42
N SER A 68 -8.19 0.59 -0.90
CA SER A 68 -9.33 1.33 -0.34
C SER A 68 -9.62 0.93 1.12
N CYS A 69 -9.63 -0.37 1.42
CA CYS A 69 -9.85 -0.87 2.78
C CYS A 69 -8.71 -0.44 3.73
N ASN A 70 -7.45 -0.53 3.29
CA ASN A 70 -6.32 -0.14 4.13
C ASN A 70 -6.23 1.38 4.30
N ALA A 71 -6.47 2.17 3.25
CA ALA A 71 -6.56 3.63 3.33
C ALA A 71 -7.63 4.07 4.35
N LYS A 72 -8.80 3.41 4.35
CA LYS A 72 -9.84 3.65 5.37
C LYS A 72 -9.34 3.36 6.78
N ARG A 73 -8.68 2.21 7.01
CA ARG A 73 -8.12 1.86 8.32
C ARG A 73 -7.07 2.85 8.80
N PHE A 74 -6.20 3.30 7.90
CA PHE A 74 -5.21 4.32 8.20
C PHE A 74 -5.89 5.62 8.59
N ASN A 75 -6.84 6.09 7.79
CA ASN A 75 -7.61 7.30 8.07
C ASN A 75 -8.29 7.25 9.45
N ASP A 76 -8.96 6.14 9.76
CA ASP A 76 -9.59 5.91 11.07
C ASP A 76 -8.59 5.98 12.24
N ASN A 77 -7.30 5.71 11.98
CA ASN A 77 -6.20 5.68 12.96
C ASN A 77 -5.37 6.98 13.02
N PHE A 78 -5.55 7.95 12.13
CA PHE A 78 -4.74 9.19 12.11
C PHE A 78 -4.85 10.01 13.39
N LYS A 79 -5.99 9.94 14.09
CA LYS A 79 -6.18 10.60 15.38
C LYS A 79 -5.43 9.95 16.55
N ASN A 80 -4.88 8.74 16.36
CA ASN A 80 -4.26 7.96 17.43
C ASN A 80 -2.73 8.12 17.49
N TRP A 81 -2.13 8.85 16.56
CA TRP A 81 -0.69 9.12 16.56
C TRP A 81 -0.40 10.48 15.94
N THR A 82 0.70 11.09 16.36
CA THR A 82 1.30 12.29 15.74
C THR A 82 2.79 12.27 16.03
N SER A 83 3.58 12.81 15.11
CA SER A 83 5.01 13.09 15.33
C SER A 83 5.24 14.39 16.10
N GLY A 84 4.20 15.20 16.32
CA GLY A 84 4.32 16.58 16.77
C GLY A 84 4.72 17.55 15.65
N ASN A 85 5.01 17.06 14.44
CA ASN A 85 5.30 17.85 13.26
C ASN A 85 4.24 17.63 12.17
N LYS A 86 3.42 18.65 11.94
CA LYS A 86 2.31 18.59 10.98
C LYS A 86 2.74 18.23 9.56
N VAL A 87 3.90 18.71 9.10
CA VAL A 87 4.40 18.45 7.74
C VAL A 87 4.80 16.97 7.59
N ILE A 88 5.46 16.41 8.61
CA ILE A 88 5.82 14.98 8.64
C ILE A 88 4.56 14.12 8.73
N ASP A 89 3.61 14.50 9.59
CA ASP A 89 2.35 13.79 9.74
C ASP A 89 1.57 13.75 8.43
N GLU A 90 1.40 14.89 7.76
CA GLU A 90 0.72 14.97 6.46
C GLU A 90 1.42 14.10 5.40
N PHE A 91 2.76 14.11 5.35
CA PHE A 91 3.52 13.29 4.42
C PHE A 91 3.31 11.78 4.67
N ILE A 92 3.39 11.34 5.93
CA ILE A 92 3.16 9.94 6.30
C ILE A 92 1.71 9.53 6.01
N GLN A 93 0.73 10.37 6.34
CA GLN A 93 -0.69 10.12 6.06
C GLN A 93 -0.95 9.97 4.55
N GLN A 94 -0.38 10.86 3.72
CA GLN A 94 -0.48 10.73 2.26
C GLN A 94 0.18 9.45 1.75
N SER A 95 1.33 9.06 2.30
CA SER A 95 1.98 7.79 1.99
C SER A 95 1.07 6.59 2.30
N GLN A 96 0.41 6.59 3.45
CA GLN A 96 -0.51 5.53 3.91
C GLN A 96 -1.79 5.45 3.08
N LEU A 97 -2.41 6.58 2.71
CA LEU A 97 -3.64 6.61 1.90
C LEU A 97 -3.40 6.10 0.46
N ASN A 98 -2.22 6.35 -0.09
CA ASN A 98 -1.88 5.98 -1.48
C ASN A 98 -1.21 4.61 -1.59
N ALA A 99 -1.07 3.88 -0.48
CA ALA A 99 -0.35 2.63 -0.42
C ALA A 99 -1.05 1.51 -1.21
N VAL A 100 -0.44 1.06 -2.30
CA VAL A 100 -0.91 -0.09 -3.09
C VAL A 100 -0.41 -1.44 -2.57
N TYR A 101 0.53 -1.42 -1.62
CA TYR A 101 1.19 -2.61 -1.07
C TYR A 101 1.75 -2.35 0.33
N TYR A 102 1.95 -3.41 1.12
CA TYR A 102 2.38 -3.28 2.52
C TYR A 102 3.80 -2.72 2.69
N LYS A 103 4.66 -2.78 1.66
CA LYS A 103 5.99 -2.14 1.66
C LYS A 103 6.01 -0.73 1.05
N LYS A 104 4.85 -0.19 0.66
CA LYS A 104 4.74 1.07 -0.09
C LYS A 104 4.08 2.18 0.73
N TYR A 105 4.27 2.15 2.05
CA TYR A 105 3.86 3.24 2.94
C TYR A 105 4.88 3.46 4.06
N LEU A 106 4.86 4.66 4.64
CA LEU A 106 5.64 5.02 5.81
C LEU A 106 4.80 4.88 7.09
N GLU A 107 5.45 4.52 8.19
CA GLU A 107 4.81 4.41 9.50
C GLU A 107 5.56 5.27 10.51
N TRP A 108 4.79 6.03 11.30
CA TRP A 108 5.34 6.76 12.43
C TRP A 108 5.52 5.81 13.62
N ILE A 109 6.75 5.73 14.12
CA ILE A 109 7.09 4.98 15.34
C ILE A 109 7.63 5.98 16.36
N PRO A 110 6.92 6.21 17.49
CA PRO A 110 7.40 7.07 18.56
C PRO A 110 8.77 6.61 19.10
N PHE A 111 9.64 7.57 19.44
CA PHE A 111 11.00 7.28 19.89
C PHE A 111 11.03 6.38 21.13
N GLU A 112 10.03 6.52 22.00
CA GLU A 112 9.88 5.77 23.25
C GLU A 112 9.62 4.27 23.03
N LYS A 113 9.24 3.86 21.81
CA LYS A 113 9.07 2.45 21.45
C LYS A 113 10.38 1.75 21.10
N PHE A 114 11.45 2.49 20.82
CA PHE A 114 12.75 1.90 20.51
C PHE A 114 13.46 1.48 21.79
N GLN A 115 14.07 0.30 21.74
CA GLN A 115 14.85 -0.27 22.84
C GLN A 115 16.27 -0.58 22.35
N ASN A 116 17.22 -0.73 23.27
CA ASN A 116 18.62 -1.07 22.96
C ASN A 116 19.30 -0.09 21.98
N ILE A 117 18.98 1.20 22.10
CA ILE A 117 19.56 2.25 21.27
C ILE A 117 21.05 2.37 21.58
N THR A 118 21.88 2.10 20.58
CA THR A 118 23.34 2.25 20.66
C THR A 118 23.79 3.24 19.59
N TYR A 119 24.68 4.16 19.95
CA TYR A 119 25.27 5.09 19.01
C TYR A 119 26.19 4.35 18.03
N ILE A 120 25.99 4.56 16.72
CA ILE A 120 26.76 3.88 15.67
C ILE A 120 27.66 4.84 14.87
N ALA A 121 27.23 6.08 14.66
CA ALA A 121 27.94 7.13 13.95
C ALA A 121 27.16 8.45 14.06
N GLU A 122 27.83 9.56 13.76
CA GLU A 122 27.24 10.88 13.54
C GLU A 122 27.37 11.22 12.05
N GLY A 123 26.27 11.70 11.45
CA GLY A 123 26.23 12.09 10.04
C GLY A 123 26.25 13.61 9.89
N GLY A 124 26.75 14.11 8.75
CA GLY A 124 26.94 15.56 8.52
C GLY A 124 25.67 16.40 8.33
N PHE A 125 24.50 15.88 8.67
CA PHE A 125 23.22 16.62 8.64
C PHE A 125 22.55 16.68 10.02
N GLY A 126 23.31 16.40 11.09
CA GLY A 126 22.89 16.53 12.50
C GLY A 126 23.82 17.48 13.24
#